data_AF-A0A660XN32-F1
#
_entry.id   AF-A0A660XN32-F1
#
_cell.length_a   1.000
_cell.length_b   1.000
_cell.length_c   1.000
_cell.angle_alpha   90.00
_cell.angle_beta   90.00
_cell.angle_gamma   90.00
#
_symmetry.space_group_name_H-M   'P 1'
#
loop_
_entity.id
_entity.type
_entity.pdbx_description
1 polymer ?
#
loop_
_entity_poly.entity_id
_entity_poly.type
_entity_poly.pdbx_seq_one_letter_code
_entity_poly.pdbx_strand_id
1 'polypeptide(L)'
;MNKFWIIFILSFALILSQCEAPSDSDNEDDFDAPAVPTGLDIVEEESGDGEIKLIWNANSESDFAGYHLYRSDNGDSPSEYEQITETTSTEYLDIGLDYNTVYYYRISSFDENNNESEMSNPDSLAPINVRAPAKPSGFKVYGYNLPDIPPYIELTWQANTESDFSHYEIYKALTGLFPMDSTTFLADTTLTNYTDEDVEEGVKYYYAIIAVDKGSEKSEAAGPKSDLPLPRPSLISPECNSTTTTRPTFEWERVEGATSYNVIVQTSAQSGEIWTEVVSQPSDSIVTQQFRSSPLLESGKTYYWKVAAFSSDNEEANSYSTIWRFSTQ
;
A
#
# COMPACT_ATOMS: atom_id res chain seq x y z
N MET A 1 -93.38 16.33 -29.42
CA MET A 1 -93.72 15.70 -30.72
C MET A 1 -92.40 15.24 -31.32
N ASN A 2 -92.07 13.98 -31.61
CA ASN A 2 -92.76 12.69 -31.53
C ASN A 2 -91.71 11.65 -31.11
N LYS A 3 -92.11 10.73 -30.24
CA LYS A 3 -91.41 9.46 -30.02
C LYS A 3 -91.74 8.52 -31.17
N PHE A 4 -90.77 7.77 -31.70
CA PHE A 4 -91.02 6.52 -32.40
C PHE A 4 -90.07 5.44 -31.87
N TRP A 5 -90.64 4.25 -31.70
CA TRP A 5 -90.11 3.12 -30.95
C TRP A 5 -89.82 1.98 -31.93
N ILE A 6 -88.64 1.37 -31.79
CA ILE A 6 -88.27 -0.05 -31.98
C ILE A 6 -88.49 -0.71 -33.35
N ILE A 7 -87.44 -1.39 -33.85
CA ILE A 7 -87.46 -2.83 -34.16
C ILE A 7 -86.02 -3.38 -34.07
N PHE A 8 -85.87 -4.42 -33.26
CA PHE A 8 -84.68 -5.26 -33.09
C PHE A 8 -84.58 -6.23 -34.28
N ILE A 9 -83.41 -6.30 -34.92
CA ILE A 9 -83.03 -7.43 -35.77
C ILE A 9 -81.75 -8.01 -35.18
N LEU A 10 -81.88 -9.20 -34.60
CA LEU A 10 -80.79 -10.05 -34.17
C LEU A 10 -80.09 -10.60 -35.43
N SER A 11 -78.90 -10.11 -35.77
CA SER A 11 -78.03 -10.75 -36.77
C SER A 11 -76.86 -11.42 -36.07
N PHE A 12 -76.82 -12.75 -36.19
CA PHE A 12 -75.74 -13.61 -35.76
C PHE A 12 -74.53 -13.36 -36.66
N ALA A 13 -73.47 -12.74 -36.14
CA ALA A 13 -72.19 -12.57 -36.83
C ALA A 13 -71.17 -13.57 -36.27
N LEU A 14 -70.64 -14.42 -37.15
CA LEU A 14 -69.55 -15.34 -36.90
C LEU A 14 -68.34 -14.57 -36.34
N ILE A 15 -67.88 -14.93 -35.14
CA ILE A 15 -66.59 -14.47 -34.62
C ILE A 15 -65.52 -15.29 -35.36
N LEU A 16 -64.92 -14.71 -36.39
CA LEU A 16 -63.63 -15.18 -36.89
C LEU A 16 -62.62 -14.85 -35.79
N SER A 17 -62.24 -15.87 -35.02
CA SER A 17 -61.02 -15.82 -34.22
C SER A 17 -59.87 -15.66 -35.21
N GLN A 18 -59.42 -14.42 -35.42
CA GLN A 18 -58.06 -14.22 -35.86
C GLN A 18 -57.18 -14.65 -34.70
N CYS A 19 -56.36 -15.67 -34.95
CA CYS A 19 -55.16 -15.89 -34.18
C CYS A 19 -54.28 -14.67 -34.46
N GLU A 20 -54.29 -13.70 -33.55
CA GLU A 20 -53.29 -12.65 -33.53
C GLU A 20 -51.99 -13.36 -33.18
N ALA A 21 -51.14 -13.57 -34.19
CA ALA A 21 -49.75 -13.93 -33.92
C ALA A 21 -49.19 -12.86 -32.97
N PRO A 22 -48.39 -13.23 -31.95
CA PRO A 22 -47.68 -12.22 -31.19
C PRO A 22 -46.94 -11.36 -32.20
N SER A 23 -47.07 -10.03 -32.09
CA SER A 23 -46.16 -9.13 -32.78
C SER A 23 -44.76 -9.52 -32.30
N ASP A 24 -44.02 -10.22 -33.15
CA ASP A 24 -42.56 -10.17 -33.12
C ASP A 24 -42.27 -8.67 -33.14
N SER A 25 -41.90 -8.12 -31.97
CA SER A 25 -41.02 -6.98 -31.99
C SER A 25 -39.77 -7.53 -32.64
N ASP A 26 -39.68 -7.38 -33.97
CA ASP A 26 -38.43 -7.59 -34.68
C ASP A 26 -37.38 -6.86 -33.84
N ASN A 27 -36.50 -7.64 -33.19
CA ASN A 27 -35.17 -7.14 -32.87
C ASN A 27 -34.59 -6.86 -34.24
N GLU A 28 -34.82 -5.65 -34.76
CA GLU A 28 -34.02 -5.16 -35.86
C GLU A 28 -32.62 -5.03 -35.26
N ASP A 29 -31.80 -6.06 -35.52
CA ASP A 29 -30.38 -6.00 -35.24
C ASP A 29 -29.87 -4.72 -35.92
N ASP A 30 -29.41 -3.76 -35.10
CA ASP A 30 -28.74 -2.57 -35.59
C ASP A 30 -27.39 -2.99 -36.18
N PHE A 31 -27.06 -2.49 -37.36
CA PHE A 31 -25.80 -2.73 -38.05
C PHE A 31 -25.06 -1.41 -38.36
N ASP A 32 -25.61 -0.27 -37.98
CA ASP A 32 -25.06 1.04 -38.26
C ASP A 32 -24.15 1.49 -37.09
N ALA A 33 -22.84 1.36 -37.29
CA ALA A 33 -21.87 1.83 -36.30
C ALA A 33 -21.99 3.35 -36.02
N PRO A 34 -21.63 3.81 -34.81
CA PRO A 34 -21.58 5.25 -34.51
C PRO A 34 -20.58 6.01 -35.39
N ALA A 35 -20.60 7.34 -35.33
CA ALA A 35 -19.59 8.14 -36.01
C ALA A 35 -18.21 7.94 -35.37
N VAL A 36 -17.18 7.95 -36.23
CA VAL A 36 -15.78 7.97 -35.81
C VAL A 36 -15.55 9.11 -34.82
N PRO A 37 -14.95 8.86 -33.64
CA PRO A 37 -14.66 9.91 -32.68
C PRO A 37 -13.75 11.00 -33.28
N THR A 38 -13.93 12.25 -32.84
CA THR A 38 -13.17 13.40 -33.36
C THR A 38 -12.40 14.11 -32.27
N GLY A 39 -11.38 14.88 -32.66
CA GLY A 39 -10.61 15.69 -31.73
C GLY A 39 -9.77 14.89 -30.75
N LEU A 40 -9.33 13.68 -31.13
CA LEU A 40 -8.26 12.99 -30.41
C LEU A 40 -7.04 13.91 -30.36
N ASP A 41 -6.57 14.18 -29.15
CA ASP A 41 -5.45 15.07 -28.88
C ASP A 41 -4.69 14.57 -27.64
N ILE A 42 -3.38 14.77 -27.65
CA ILE A 42 -2.50 14.52 -26.51
C ILE A 42 -2.32 15.82 -25.72
N VAL A 43 -2.63 15.76 -24.42
CA VAL A 43 -2.37 16.86 -23.50
C VAL A 43 -0.90 16.80 -23.06
N GLU A 44 -0.01 17.36 -23.89
CA GLU A 44 1.45 17.29 -23.67
C GLU A 44 1.90 17.78 -22.29
N GLU A 45 1.24 18.83 -21.76
CA GLU A 45 1.50 19.41 -20.45
C GLU A 45 1.11 18.53 -19.26
N GLU A 46 0.28 17.51 -19.50
CA GLU A 46 -0.10 16.46 -18.56
C GLU A 46 0.54 15.11 -18.92
N SER A 47 1.51 15.10 -19.84
CA SER A 47 2.23 13.91 -20.31
C SER A 47 3.73 14.01 -19.98
N GLY A 48 4.42 12.87 -19.93
CA GLY A 48 5.81 12.75 -19.45
C GLY A 48 5.93 11.66 -18.39
N ASP A 49 7.11 11.42 -17.83
CA ASP A 49 7.28 10.55 -16.64
C ASP A 49 6.58 9.17 -16.75
N GLY A 50 6.67 8.56 -17.93
CA GLY A 50 6.05 7.26 -18.22
C GLY A 50 4.53 7.28 -18.42
N GLU A 51 3.92 8.45 -18.62
CA GLU A 51 2.49 8.60 -18.88
C GLU A 51 2.17 9.51 -20.09
N ILE A 52 1.05 9.22 -20.77
CA ILE A 52 0.48 10.04 -21.86
C ILE A 52 -1.01 10.24 -21.61
N LYS A 53 -1.43 11.52 -21.56
CA LYS A 53 -2.83 11.92 -21.38
C LYS A 53 -3.50 12.17 -22.73
N LEU A 54 -4.59 11.45 -22.99
CA LEU A 54 -5.39 11.55 -24.20
C LEU A 54 -6.76 12.15 -23.87
N ILE A 55 -7.26 13.02 -24.76
CA ILE A 55 -8.62 13.58 -24.71
C ILE A 55 -9.28 13.50 -26.08
N TRP A 56 -10.61 13.46 -26.12
CA TRP A 56 -11.38 13.50 -27.37
C TRP A 56 -12.77 14.11 -27.18
N ASN A 57 -13.46 14.41 -28.29
CA ASN A 57 -14.84 14.91 -28.24
C ASN A 57 -15.83 13.77 -28.03
N ALA A 58 -16.88 14.04 -27.27
CA ALA A 58 -17.97 13.10 -27.05
C ALA A 58 -18.77 12.82 -28.34
N ASN A 59 -19.05 11.54 -28.60
CA ASN A 59 -20.13 11.08 -29.46
C ASN A 59 -21.51 11.42 -28.86
N SER A 60 -22.54 11.52 -29.70
CA SER A 60 -23.87 12.04 -29.34
C SER A 60 -25.04 11.22 -29.86
N GLU A 61 -24.73 10.09 -30.49
CA GLU A 61 -25.67 9.10 -31.00
C GLU A 61 -26.46 8.49 -29.85
N SER A 62 -27.71 8.14 -30.10
CA SER A 62 -28.64 7.66 -29.06
C SER A 62 -28.33 6.26 -28.55
N ASP A 63 -27.66 5.46 -29.39
CA ASP A 63 -27.23 4.08 -29.20
C ASP A 63 -25.75 3.97 -28.82
N PHE A 64 -25.04 5.10 -28.64
CA PHE A 64 -23.64 5.13 -28.26
C PHE A 64 -23.41 4.39 -26.92
N ALA A 65 -22.50 3.41 -26.93
CA ALA A 65 -22.17 2.62 -25.75
C ALA A 65 -20.78 2.94 -25.17
N GLY A 66 -19.78 3.27 -26.00
CA GLY A 66 -18.44 3.58 -25.50
C GLY A 66 -17.37 3.77 -26.58
N TYR A 67 -16.12 3.80 -26.13
CA TYR A 67 -14.92 3.91 -26.96
C TYR A 67 -13.98 2.73 -26.77
N HIS A 68 -13.33 2.31 -27.84
CA HIS A 68 -12.11 1.49 -27.77
C HIS A 68 -10.89 2.39 -27.99
N LEU A 69 -9.88 2.26 -27.14
CA LEU A 69 -8.61 2.95 -27.28
C LEU A 69 -7.53 1.98 -27.75
N TYR A 70 -6.76 2.42 -28.72
CA TYR A 70 -5.72 1.61 -29.34
C TYR A 70 -4.37 2.28 -29.25
N ARG A 71 -3.32 1.47 -29.08
CA ARG A 71 -1.92 1.91 -29.04
C ARG A 71 -1.03 1.08 -29.95
N SER A 72 -0.03 1.72 -30.54
CA SER A 72 1.07 1.09 -31.28
C SER A 72 2.39 1.78 -30.92
N ASP A 73 3.51 1.07 -30.97
CA ASP A 73 4.88 1.63 -30.83
C ASP A 73 5.60 1.76 -32.20
N ASN A 74 4.96 1.37 -33.29
CA ASN A 74 5.50 1.45 -34.65
C ASN A 74 4.64 2.33 -35.59
N GLY A 75 3.34 2.49 -35.32
CA GLY A 75 2.48 3.52 -35.93
C GLY A 75 2.19 3.42 -37.43
N ASP A 76 2.84 2.50 -38.16
CA ASP A 76 2.86 2.42 -39.62
C ASP A 76 1.54 1.95 -40.27
N SER A 77 0.70 1.18 -39.56
CA SER A 77 -0.54 0.60 -40.12
C SER A 77 -1.58 0.35 -39.03
N PRO A 78 -2.91 0.47 -39.30
CA PRO A 78 -3.97 0.11 -38.34
C PRO A 78 -3.88 -1.32 -37.78
N SER A 79 -3.24 -2.25 -38.49
CA SER A 79 -3.03 -3.62 -38.02
C SER A 79 -1.99 -3.77 -36.90
N GLU A 80 -1.19 -2.73 -36.65
CA GLU A 80 -0.14 -2.69 -35.63
C GLU A 80 -0.64 -2.10 -34.30
N TYR A 81 -1.93 -1.81 -34.21
CA TYR A 81 -2.57 -1.22 -33.03
C TYR A 81 -3.22 -2.31 -32.19
N GLU A 82 -2.91 -2.31 -30.90
CA GLU A 82 -3.55 -3.16 -29.90
C GLU A 82 -4.56 -2.35 -29.10
N GLN A 83 -5.74 -2.90 -28.84
CA GLN A 83 -6.70 -2.27 -27.93
C GLN A 83 -6.16 -2.32 -26.51
N ILE A 84 -5.96 -1.16 -25.89
CA ILE A 84 -5.42 -1.03 -24.54
C ILE A 84 -6.50 -0.81 -23.48
N THR A 85 -7.67 -0.28 -23.88
CA THR A 85 -8.80 -0.09 -22.97
C THR A 85 -10.13 0.06 -23.71
N GLU A 86 -11.21 -0.02 -22.94
CA GLU A 86 -12.58 0.34 -23.31
C GLU A 86 -13.11 1.31 -22.24
N THR A 87 -13.74 2.40 -22.64
CA THR A 87 -14.19 3.44 -21.71
C THR A 87 -15.40 4.21 -22.24
N THR A 88 -16.20 4.77 -21.33
CA THR A 88 -17.25 5.74 -21.65
C THR A 88 -16.81 7.19 -21.39
N SER A 89 -15.63 7.37 -20.80
CA SER A 89 -15.02 8.68 -20.59
C SER A 89 -14.55 9.28 -21.91
N THR A 90 -14.30 10.59 -21.93
CA THR A 90 -13.70 11.31 -23.06
C THR A 90 -12.22 11.65 -22.82
N GLU A 91 -11.60 10.92 -21.88
CA GLU A 91 -10.21 11.05 -21.53
C GLU A 91 -9.65 9.71 -21.04
N TYR A 92 -8.34 9.53 -21.23
CA TYR A 92 -7.60 8.38 -20.75
C TYR A 92 -6.16 8.77 -20.41
N LEU A 93 -5.62 8.20 -19.33
CA LEU A 93 -4.22 8.33 -18.96
C LEU A 93 -3.55 6.97 -19.15
N ASP A 94 -2.73 6.85 -20.19
CA ASP A 94 -1.90 5.67 -20.42
C ASP A 94 -0.65 5.77 -19.54
N ILE A 95 -0.33 4.73 -18.79
CA ILE A 95 0.71 4.75 -17.76
C ILE A 95 1.70 3.58 -17.93
N GLY A 96 2.90 3.75 -17.37
CA GLY A 96 3.93 2.70 -17.36
C GLY A 96 4.71 2.59 -18.66
N LEU A 97 4.72 3.66 -19.46
CA LEU A 97 5.39 3.78 -20.75
C LEU A 97 6.90 3.93 -20.60
N ASP A 98 7.64 3.49 -21.63
CA ASP A 98 9.09 3.69 -21.71
C ASP A 98 9.41 5.04 -22.35
N TYR A 99 10.44 5.72 -21.84
CA TYR A 99 10.83 7.02 -22.38
C TYR A 99 11.43 6.94 -23.77
N ASN A 100 11.26 8.01 -24.54
CA ASN A 100 11.78 8.17 -25.90
C ASN A 100 11.27 7.14 -26.91
N THR A 101 10.32 6.28 -26.53
CA THR A 101 9.53 5.44 -27.43
C THR A 101 8.33 6.23 -27.89
N VAL A 102 8.14 6.38 -29.20
CA VAL A 102 6.96 7.06 -29.75
C VAL A 102 5.78 6.10 -29.64
N TYR A 103 4.74 6.50 -28.91
CA TYR A 103 3.48 5.78 -28.86
C TYR A 103 2.45 6.50 -29.73
N TYR A 104 1.76 5.71 -30.55
CA TYR A 104 0.72 6.16 -31.45
C TYR A 104 -0.63 5.70 -30.91
N TYR A 105 -1.61 6.61 -30.88
CA TYR A 105 -2.94 6.35 -30.35
C TYR A 105 -4.02 6.56 -31.39
N ARG A 106 -5.02 5.69 -31.37
CA ARG A 106 -6.26 5.81 -32.14
C ARG A 106 -7.45 5.45 -31.27
N ILE A 107 -8.62 5.97 -31.63
CA ILE A 107 -9.86 5.70 -30.91
C ILE A 107 -10.97 5.34 -31.90
N SER A 108 -11.83 4.39 -31.53
CA SER A 108 -13.10 4.11 -32.22
C SER A 108 -14.23 4.20 -31.20
N SER A 109 -15.46 4.25 -31.71
CA SER A 109 -16.70 4.23 -30.92
C SER A 109 -17.49 2.97 -31.25
N PHE A 110 -18.28 2.48 -30.30
CA PHE A 110 -19.18 1.36 -30.49
C PHE A 110 -20.55 1.63 -29.88
N ASP A 111 -21.59 1.00 -30.44
CA ASP A 111 -22.98 1.10 -29.99
C ASP A 111 -23.40 -0.04 -29.04
N GLU A 112 -24.65 -0.01 -28.56
CA GLU A 112 -25.22 -1.05 -27.69
C GLU A 112 -25.28 -2.45 -28.35
N ASN A 113 -25.15 -2.52 -29.67
CA ASN A 113 -25.11 -3.73 -30.48
C ASN A 113 -23.68 -4.18 -30.82
N ASN A 114 -22.65 -3.48 -30.31
CA ASN A 114 -21.23 -3.66 -30.60
C ASN A 114 -20.84 -3.45 -32.07
N ASN A 115 -21.59 -2.65 -32.84
CA ASN A 115 -21.09 -2.16 -34.12
C ASN A 115 -20.04 -1.09 -33.84
N GLU A 116 -18.83 -1.33 -34.34
CA GLU A 116 -17.68 -0.45 -34.12
C GLU A 116 -17.43 0.44 -35.33
N SER A 117 -17.14 1.71 -35.08
CA SER A 117 -16.76 2.66 -36.11
C SER A 117 -15.32 2.44 -36.60
N GLU A 118 -14.97 3.08 -37.72
CA GLU A 118 -13.56 3.14 -38.13
C GLU A 118 -12.72 3.90 -37.07
N MET A 119 -11.43 3.59 -36.98
CA MET A 119 -10.52 4.29 -36.07
C MET A 119 -10.30 5.76 -36.50
N SER A 120 -10.15 6.65 -35.52
CA SER A 120 -9.75 8.05 -35.72
C SER A 120 -8.41 8.18 -36.44
N ASN A 121 -8.08 9.39 -36.90
CA ASN A 121 -6.70 9.71 -37.24
C ASN A 121 -5.79 9.52 -36.00
N PRO A 122 -4.52 9.11 -36.20
CA PRO A 122 -3.63 8.87 -35.07
C PRO A 122 -3.10 10.18 -34.51
N ASP A 123 -2.83 10.19 -33.21
CA ASP A 123 -1.94 11.14 -32.56
C ASP A 123 -0.79 10.39 -31.88
N SER A 124 0.34 11.05 -31.62
CA SER A 124 1.51 10.36 -31.08
C SER A 124 2.44 11.25 -30.27
N LEU A 125 2.99 10.69 -29.20
CA LEU A 125 3.99 11.35 -28.37
C LEU A 125 5.03 10.32 -27.89
N ALA A 126 6.27 10.77 -27.71
CA ALA A 126 7.26 10.02 -26.94
C ALA A 126 7.39 10.67 -25.55
N PRO A 127 7.06 9.96 -24.45
CA PRO A 127 7.17 10.53 -23.13
C PRO A 127 8.64 10.75 -22.79
N ILE A 128 8.92 11.88 -22.16
CA ILE A 128 10.26 12.26 -21.68
C ILE A 128 10.28 12.24 -20.15
N ASN A 129 11.43 11.94 -19.56
CA ASN A 129 11.60 12.10 -18.12
C ASN A 129 11.77 13.59 -17.79
N VAL A 130 10.86 14.14 -17.00
CA VAL A 130 10.82 15.57 -16.65
C VAL A 130 10.82 15.81 -15.14
N ARG A 131 10.34 14.87 -14.33
CA ARG A 131 10.26 15.03 -12.87
C ARG A 131 10.94 13.85 -12.18
N ALA A 132 11.87 14.17 -11.27
CA ALA A 132 12.35 13.18 -10.32
C ALA A 132 11.19 12.65 -9.44
N PRO A 133 11.28 11.41 -8.94
CA PRO A 133 10.25 10.84 -8.08
C PRO A 133 10.03 11.67 -6.82
N ALA A 134 8.83 11.59 -6.25
CA ALA A 134 8.58 12.10 -4.93
C ALA A 134 9.46 11.39 -3.89
N LYS A 135 9.90 12.17 -2.91
CA LYS A 135 10.59 11.64 -1.74
C LYS A 135 9.75 10.54 -1.06
N PRO A 136 10.34 9.39 -0.71
CA PRO A 136 9.64 8.34 0.03
C PRO A 136 9.02 8.87 1.33
N SER A 137 7.75 8.52 1.56
CA SER A 137 7.00 9.01 2.73
C SER A 137 6.85 7.92 3.80
N GLY A 138 6.55 8.32 5.04
CA GLY A 138 6.35 7.38 6.14
C GLY A 138 7.60 6.58 6.55
N PHE A 139 8.79 6.97 6.11
CA PHE A 139 10.04 6.26 6.42
C PHE A 139 10.25 6.12 7.93
N LYS A 140 10.53 4.91 8.40
CA LYS A 140 10.73 4.52 9.80
C LYS A 140 11.90 3.55 9.89
N VAL A 141 12.58 3.58 11.04
CA VAL A 141 13.77 2.78 11.36
C VAL A 141 13.57 2.24 12.76
N TYR A 142 13.65 0.93 12.93
CA TYR A 142 13.40 0.25 14.19
C TYR A 142 14.50 -0.77 14.49
N GLY A 143 15.22 -0.55 15.59
CA GLY A 143 16.23 -1.49 16.08
C GLY A 143 15.61 -2.55 16.97
N TYR A 144 16.03 -3.80 16.76
CA TYR A 144 15.55 -4.94 17.52
C TYR A 144 16.70 -5.81 18.01
N ASN A 145 16.59 -6.28 19.25
CA ASN A 145 17.47 -7.28 19.84
C ASN A 145 16.66 -8.26 20.68
N LEU A 146 16.14 -9.30 20.01
CA LEU A 146 15.18 -10.26 20.55
C LEU A 146 15.87 -11.57 20.98
N PRO A 147 15.40 -12.25 22.05
CA PRO A 147 15.82 -13.60 22.40
C PRO A 147 15.96 -14.53 21.20
N ASP A 148 17.07 -15.26 21.14
CA ASP A 148 17.40 -16.27 20.12
C ASP A 148 17.55 -15.76 18.66
N ILE A 149 17.48 -14.45 18.43
CA ILE A 149 17.70 -13.80 17.13
C ILE A 149 18.85 -12.79 17.30
N PRO A 150 19.82 -12.71 16.35
CA PRO A 150 20.80 -11.62 16.31
C PRO A 150 20.13 -10.24 16.27
N PRO A 151 20.80 -9.16 16.69
CA PRO A 151 20.25 -7.82 16.52
C PRO A 151 20.06 -7.49 15.04
N TYR A 152 19.00 -6.76 14.72
CA TYR A 152 18.68 -6.32 13.36
C TYR A 152 18.00 -4.95 13.39
N ILE A 153 17.97 -4.28 12.23
CA ILE A 153 17.20 -3.04 12.03
C ILE A 153 16.18 -3.25 10.92
N GLU A 154 14.92 -2.97 11.22
CA GLU A 154 13.84 -2.97 10.24
C GLU A 154 13.59 -1.54 9.72
N LEU A 155 13.51 -1.42 8.40
CA LEU A 155 13.19 -0.20 7.69
C LEU A 155 11.84 -0.37 7.01
N THR A 156 10.96 0.61 7.17
CA THR A 156 9.63 0.60 6.51
C THR A 156 9.29 1.98 5.96
N TRP A 157 8.56 2.03 4.84
CA TRP A 157 8.08 3.26 4.22
C TRP A 157 6.79 3.01 3.43
N GLN A 158 6.18 4.08 2.93
CA GLN A 158 5.02 4.00 2.02
C GLN A 158 5.49 3.95 0.57
N ALA A 159 4.76 3.22 -0.26
CA ALA A 159 5.05 3.10 -1.69
C ALA A 159 4.94 4.46 -2.40
N ASN A 160 5.85 4.67 -3.35
CA ASN A 160 5.75 5.67 -4.40
C ASN A 160 4.68 5.23 -5.40
N THR A 161 3.98 6.18 -6.00
CA THR A 161 2.79 5.93 -6.83
C THR A 161 2.98 6.37 -8.27
N GLU A 162 4.13 6.95 -8.59
CA GLU A 162 4.53 7.36 -9.93
C GLU A 162 4.56 6.16 -10.87
N SER A 163 4.02 6.35 -12.07
CA SER A 163 3.86 5.29 -13.08
C SER A 163 5.21 4.78 -13.61
N ASP A 164 6.25 5.59 -13.49
CA ASP A 164 7.63 5.31 -13.86
C ASP A 164 8.54 4.95 -12.69
N PHE A 165 8.00 4.66 -11.50
CA PHE A 165 8.78 4.15 -10.38
C PHE A 165 9.60 2.91 -10.78
N SER A 166 10.89 2.90 -10.43
CA SER A 166 11.79 1.77 -10.65
C SER A 166 12.07 1.00 -9.36
N HIS A 167 12.75 1.64 -8.40
CA HIS A 167 13.18 1.01 -7.15
C HIS A 167 13.55 2.05 -6.09
N TYR A 168 13.85 1.57 -4.89
CA TYR A 168 14.44 2.33 -3.80
C TYR A 168 15.93 2.01 -3.67
N GLU A 169 16.74 3.02 -3.40
CA GLU A 169 18.11 2.84 -2.93
C GLU A 169 18.17 3.18 -1.43
N ILE A 170 18.85 2.32 -0.66
CA ILE A 170 18.98 2.38 0.79
C ILE A 170 20.43 2.66 1.14
N TYR A 171 20.63 3.61 2.05
CA TYR A 171 21.94 4.05 2.49
C TYR A 171 22.07 3.92 4.01
N LYS A 172 23.25 3.54 4.49
CA LYS A 172 23.59 3.31 5.91
C LYS A 172 24.87 4.04 6.28
N ALA A 173 24.89 4.62 7.48
CA ALA A 173 26.08 5.25 8.06
C ALA A 173 26.07 5.18 9.60
N LEU A 174 27.23 5.47 10.20
CA LEU A 174 27.40 5.59 11.66
C LEU A 174 27.23 7.02 12.18
N THR A 175 27.04 7.99 11.28
CA THR A 175 26.85 9.41 11.62
C THR A 175 25.63 9.95 10.91
N GLY A 176 24.88 10.86 11.55
CA GLY A 176 23.67 11.46 10.98
C GLY A 176 23.91 12.47 9.85
N LEU A 177 25.13 12.60 9.37
CA LEU A 177 25.50 13.36 8.18
C LEU A 177 26.38 12.46 7.33
N PHE A 178 25.88 12.07 6.16
CA PHE A 178 26.57 11.17 5.24
C PHE A 178 26.09 11.40 3.79
N PRO A 179 26.95 11.16 2.79
CA PRO A 179 26.56 11.28 1.40
C PRO A 179 25.65 10.13 0.97
N MET A 180 24.87 10.31 -0.10
CA MET A 180 24.14 9.23 -0.77
C MET A 180 24.94 8.79 -2.00
N ASP A 181 26.01 8.04 -1.75
CA ASP A 181 26.90 7.54 -2.79
C ASP A 181 27.35 6.10 -2.49
N SER A 182 28.26 5.57 -3.32
CA SER A 182 28.74 4.19 -3.17
C SER A 182 29.41 3.86 -1.84
N THR A 183 29.81 4.86 -1.04
CA THR A 183 30.47 4.64 0.26
C THR A 183 29.50 4.33 1.38
N THR A 184 28.22 4.68 1.20
CA THR A 184 27.14 4.51 2.18
C THR A 184 25.98 3.69 1.62
N PHE A 185 26.02 3.37 0.32
CA PHE A 185 25.05 2.48 -0.30
C PHE A 185 25.02 1.11 0.41
N LEU A 186 23.83 0.71 0.83
CA LEU A 186 23.59 -0.56 1.52
C LEU A 186 22.95 -1.58 0.58
N ALA A 187 21.84 -1.20 -0.07
CA ALA A 187 21.04 -2.10 -0.89
C ALA A 187 20.06 -1.33 -1.78
N ASP A 188 19.48 -2.02 -2.76
CA ASP A 188 18.30 -1.58 -3.50
C ASP A 188 17.15 -2.58 -3.36
N THR A 189 15.90 -2.12 -3.54
CA THR A 189 14.71 -2.96 -3.47
C THR A 189 13.51 -2.32 -4.15
N THR A 190 12.57 -3.13 -4.65
CA THR A 190 11.25 -2.66 -5.10
C THR A 190 10.18 -2.78 -4.02
N LEU A 191 10.51 -3.40 -2.88
CA LEU A 191 9.61 -3.54 -1.74
C LEU A 191 9.55 -2.26 -0.91
N THR A 192 8.60 -2.18 0.01
CA THR A 192 8.41 -1.06 0.94
C THR A 192 9.00 -1.32 2.33
N ASN A 193 9.87 -2.33 2.43
CA ASN A 193 10.57 -2.69 3.64
C ASN A 193 11.96 -3.27 3.31
N TYR A 194 12.83 -3.23 4.31
CA TYR A 194 14.15 -3.85 4.27
C TYR A 194 14.61 -4.19 5.70
N THR A 195 15.24 -5.35 5.87
CA THR A 195 15.83 -5.78 7.15
C THR A 195 17.34 -5.81 7.02
N ASP A 196 18.01 -4.99 7.83
CA ASP A 196 19.46 -4.98 7.98
C ASP A 196 19.87 -5.87 9.15
N GLU A 197 20.41 -7.05 8.83
CA GLU A 197 20.89 -8.03 9.81
C GLU A 197 22.38 -7.86 10.15
N ASP A 198 23.10 -6.97 9.46
CA ASP A 198 24.53 -6.72 9.68
C ASP A 198 24.74 -5.53 10.63
N VAL A 199 24.23 -5.67 11.85
CA VAL A 199 24.28 -4.64 12.89
C VAL A 199 24.74 -5.25 14.22
N GLU A 200 25.21 -4.37 15.11
CA GLU A 200 25.66 -4.72 16.44
C GLU A 200 24.77 -4.04 17.49
N GLU A 201 24.53 -4.72 18.61
CA GLU A 201 23.81 -4.12 19.74
C GLU A 201 24.61 -2.95 20.35
N GLY A 202 23.91 -1.92 20.82
CA GLY A 202 24.50 -0.71 21.38
C GLY A 202 25.06 0.27 20.34
N VAL A 203 25.12 -0.10 19.06
CA VAL A 203 25.59 0.79 17.99
C VAL A 203 24.40 1.49 17.33
N LYS A 204 24.47 2.83 17.25
CA LYS A 204 23.46 3.64 16.54
C LYS A 204 23.80 3.70 15.06
N TYR A 205 22.82 3.35 14.23
CA TYR A 205 22.94 3.39 12.78
C TYR A 205 21.97 4.43 12.22
N TYR A 206 22.40 5.11 11.16
CA TYR A 206 21.61 6.09 10.43
C TYR A 206 21.31 5.57 9.04
N TYR A 207 20.05 5.69 8.63
CA TYR A 207 19.57 5.25 7.33
C TYR A 207 18.88 6.38 6.59
N ALA A 208 19.02 6.35 5.28
CA ALA A 208 18.23 7.17 4.38
C ALA A 208 17.83 6.35 3.16
N ILE A 209 16.69 6.72 2.57
CA ILE A 209 16.18 6.08 1.36
C ILE A 209 15.84 7.14 0.32
N ILE A 210 16.06 6.81 -0.95
CA ILE A 210 15.59 7.59 -2.10
C ILE A 210 14.77 6.68 -3.01
N ALA A 211 13.84 7.25 -3.76
CA ALA A 211 13.20 6.60 -4.88
C ALA A 211 13.97 6.94 -6.17
N VAL A 212 14.01 5.98 -7.09
CA VAL A 212 14.60 6.10 -8.43
C VAL A 212 13.52 5.75 -9.44
N ASP A 213 13.36 6.57 -10.48
CA ASP A 213 12.48 6.25 -11.61
C ASP A 213 13.19 5.41 -12.68
N LYS A 214 12.45 4.96 -13.68
CA LYS A 214 12.98 4.25 -14.86
C LYS A 214 13.95 5.11 -15.67
N GLY A 215 13.90 6.44 -15.52
CA GLY A 215 14.77 7.41 -16.21
C GLY A 215 16.04 7.70 -15.43
N SER A 216 16.26 7.00 -14.31
CA SER A 216 17.40 7.13 -13.39
C SER A 216 17.49 8.46 -12.64
N GLU A 217 16.43 9.28 -12.65
CA GLU A 217 16.36 10.44 -11.76
C GLU A 217 16.06 10.00 -10.34
N LYS A 218 16.58 10.76 -9.38
CA LYS A 218 16.60 10.41 -7.96
C LYS A 218 15.78 11.40 -7.16
N SER A 219 14.93 10.91 -6.28
CA SER A 219 14.18 11.74 -5.36
C SER A 219 15.10 12.44 -4.34
N GLU A 220 14.56 13.45 -3.66
CA GLU A 220 15.10 13.88 -2.37
C GLU A 220 15.07 12.72 -1.36
N ALA A 221 16.04 12.68 -0.44
CA ALA A 221 16.16 11.60 0.53
C ALA A 221 15.12 11.69 1.66
N ALA A 222 14.55 10.55 2.03
CA ALA A 222 13.86 10.36 3.29
C ALA A 222 14.86 9.91 4.36
N GLY A 223 14.98 10.72 5.41
CA GLY A 223 16.02 10.57 6.42
C GLY A 223 17.05 11.70 6.36
N PRO A 224 18.18 11.57 7.09
CA PRO A 224 18.54 10.37 7.85
C PRO A 224 17.64 10.16 9.07
N LYS A 225 17.24 8.91 9.30
CA LYS A 225 16.62 8.44 10.54
C LYS A 225 17.54 7.43 11.20
N SER A 226 17.41 7.24 12.50
CA SER A 226 18.28 6.32 13.23
C SER A 226 17.51 5.56 14.28
N ASP A 227 18.01 4.38 14.59
CA ASP A 227 17.75 3.71 15.85
C ASP A 227 19.04 2.98 16.27
N LEU A 228 19.04 2.43 17.48
CA LEU A 228 20.07 1.49 17.93
C LEU A 228 19.40 0.20 18.42
N PRO A 229 19.87 -0.99 18.04
CA PRO A 229 19.46 -2.22 18.73
C PRO A 229 20.01 -2.16 20.16
N LEU A 230 19.15 -1.95 21.15
CA LEU A 230 19.56 -1.84 22.55
C LEU A 230 20.14 -3.17 23.03
N PRO A 231 21.17 -3.15 23.89
CA PRO A 231 21.53 -4.33 24.67
C PRO A 231 20.32 -4.86 25.45
N ARG A 232 20.33 -6.15 25.77
CA ARG A 232 19.23 -6.77 26.52
C ARG A 232 19.32 -6.37 28.00
N PRO A 233 18.19 -6.04 28.65
CA PRO A 233 18.19 -5.83 30.10
C PRO A 233 18.65 -7.09 30.85
N SER A 234 19.64 -6.94 31.73
CA SER A 234 20.07 -8.00 32.65
C SER A 234 19.13 -8.06 33.85
N LEU A 235 18.45 -9.19 34.06
CA LEU A 235 17.57 -9.36 35.21
C LEU A 235 18.38 -9.60 36.49
N ILE A 236 17.90 -9.08 37.63
CA ILE A 236 18.54 -9.22 38.95
C ILE A 236 17.62 -9.95 39.91
N SER A 237 16.38 -9.48 40.09
CA SER A 237 15.44 -10.02 41.09
C SER A 237 13.99 -9.97 40.57
N PRO A 238 13.13 -10.96 40.86
CA PRO A 238 13.44 -12.25 41.48
C PRO A 238 14.35 -13.12 40.59
N GLU A 239 15.37 -13.75 41.17
CA GLU A 239 16.27 -14.65 40.46
C GLU A 239 15.54 -15.83 39.79
N CYS A 240 16.10 -16.37 38.71
CA CYS A 240 15.51 -17.52 38.03
C CYS A 240 15.44 -18.75 38.95
N ASN A 241 14.24 -19.35 39.05
CA ASN A 241 13.88 -20.44 39.96
C ASN A 241 13.78 -20.06 41.45
N SER A 242 13.81 -18.77 41.78
CA SER A 242 13.67 -18.34 43.18
C SER A 242 12.22 -18.41 43.67
N THR A 243 12.08 -18.36 44.99
CA THR A 243 10.78 -18.19 45.65
C THR A 243 10.70 -16.79 46.25
N THR A 244 9.61 -16.08 46.03
CA THR A 244 9.38 -14.71 46.51
C THR A 244 7.97 -14.54 47.06
N THR A 245 7.64 -13.35 47.54
CA THR A 245 6.30 -13.05 48.08
C THR A 245 5.26 -12.95 46.97
N THR A 246 3.98 -12.91 47.32
CA THR A 246 2.88 -12.59 46.39
C THR A 246 2.90 -11.15 45.87
N ARG A 247 3.84 -10.31 46.34
CA ARG A 247 4.08 -8.93 45.89
C ARG A 247 5.59 -8.71 45.62
N PRO A 248 6.16 -9.39 44.61
CA PRO A 248 7.59 -9.31 44.32
C PRO A 248 8.01 -7.88 43.95
N THR A 249 9.30 -7.61 44.14
CA THR A 249 9.98 -6.43 43.59
C THR A 249 10.89 -6.89 42.48
N PHE A 250 10.72 -6.30 41.30
CA PHE A 250 11.49 -6.60 40.10
C PHE A 250 12.67 -5.64 39.99
N GLU A 251 13.86 -6.18 39.75
CA GLU A 251 15.10 -5.41 39.61
C GLU A 251 15.86 -5.86 38.37
N TRP A 252 16.38 -4.92 37.61
CA TRP A 252 17.20 -5.17 36.42
C TRP A 252 18.23 -4.05 36.23
N GLU A 253 19.30 -4.35 35.50
CA GLU A 253 20.30 -3.36 35.12
C GLU A 253 19.73 -2.39 34.07
N ARG A 254 19.99 -1.10 34.25
CA ARG A 254 19.64 -0.08 33.28
C ARG A 254 20.48 -0.27 32.01
N VAL A 255 19.80 -0.34 30.89
CA VAL A 255 20.36 -0.30 29.53
C VAL A 255 20.60 1.15 29.11
N GLU A 256 21.80 1.44 28.62
CA GLU A 256 22.15 2.74 28.03
C GLU A 256 21.36 2.98 26.74
N GLY A 257 20.83 4.19 26.56
CA GLY A 257 19.95 4.53 25.42
C GLY A 257 18.48 4.18 25.60
N ALA A 258 18.12 3.33 26.57
CA ALA A 258 16.73 3.04 26.88
C ALA A 258 16.06 4.24 27.60
N THR A 259 14.89 4.65 27.11
CA THR A 259 14.09 5.74 27.68
C THR A 259 12.96 5.26 28.57
N SER A 260 12.49 4.03 28.38
CA SER A 260 11.51 3.40 29.23
C SER A 260 11.63 1.88 29.18
N TYR A 261 10.95 1.22 30.11
CA TYR A 261 10.87 -0.22 30.20
C TYR A 261 9.44 -0.67 30.44
N ASN A 262 9.08 -1.84 29.92
CA ASN A 262 7.92 -2.59 30.39
C ASN A 262 8.40 -3.79 31.21
N VAL A 263 7.99 -3.86 32.46
CA VAL A 263 8.15 -5.06 33.29
C VAL A 263 6.90 -5.91 33.13
N ILE A 264 7.07 -7.13 32.61
CA ILE A 264 5.97 -7.98 32.19
C ILE A 264 5.97 -9.24 33.06
N VAL A 265 4.83 -9.58 33.66
CA VAL A 265 4.62 -10.82 34.42
C VAL A 265 3.54 -11.66 33.74
N GLN A 266 3.84 -12.95 33.56
CA GLN A 266 3.04 -13.89 32.79
C GLN A 266 2.89 -15.23 33.51
N THR A 267 1.85 -15.98 33.14
CA THR A 267 1.55 -17.32 33.70
C THR A 267 2.29 -18.46 32.99
N SER A 268 2.85 -18.19 31.81
CA SER A 268 3.72 -19.12 31.08
C SER A 268 4.90 -18.38 30.44
N ALA A 269 5.85 -19.12 29.88
CA ALA A 269 7.01 -18.53 29.23
C ALA A 269 6.70 -17.82 27.89
N GLN A 270 5.54 -18.08 27.30
CA GLN A 270 5.20 -17.58 25.95
C GLN A 270 3.95 -16.68 25.95
N SER A 271 3.03 -16.88 26.89
CA SER A 271 1.74 -16.19 26.90
C SER A 271 1.13 -16.09 28.31
N GLY A 272 -0.04 -15.46 28.38
CA GLY A 272 -0.80 -15.31 29.62
C GLY A 272 -0.24 -14.19 30.49
N GLU A 273 0.02 -13.04 29.88
CA GLU A 273 0.33 -11.79 30.58
C GLU A 273 -0.78 -11.44 31.57
N ILE A 274 -0.38 -11.12 32.79
CA ILE A 274 -1.28 -10.77 33.89
C ILE A 274 -1.00 -9.40 34.47
N TRP A 275 0.16 -8.82 34.16
CA TRP A 275 0.54 -7.50 34.61
C TRP A 275 1.71 -6.98 33.77
N THR A 276 1.59 -5.73 33.36
CA THR A 276 2.65 -4.94 32.73
C THR A 276 2.69 -3.57 33.38
N GLU A 277 3.90 -3.09 33.70
CA GLU A 277 4.10 -1.75 34.24
C GLU A 277 5.16 -1.02 33.42
N VAL A 278 4.85 0.22 33.08
CA VAL A 278 5.77 1.12 32.36
C VAL A 278 6.62 1.87 33.38
N VAL A 279 7.94 1.75 33.24
CA VAL A 279 8.90 2.53 34.02
C VAL A 279 9.61 3.52 33.08
N SER A 280 9.23 4.79 33.18
CA SER A 280 9.74 5.85 32.31
C SER A 280 10.94 6.57 32.90
N GLN A 281 11.96 6.79 32.07
CA GLN A 281 13.19 7.54 32.35
C GLN A 281 13.83 7.25 33.72
N PRO A 282 14.09 5.98 34.06
CA PRO A 282 14.79 5.68 35.31
C PRO A 282 16.19 6.28 35.29
N SER A 283 16.61 6.93 36.38
CA SER A 283 17.96 7.52 36.51
C SER A 283 18.98 6.52 37.04
N ASP A 284 18.54 5.58 37.85
CA ASP A 284 19.40 4.69 38.63
C ASP A 284 19.98 3.57 37.76
N SER A 285 21.18 3.09 38.11
CA SER A 285 21.85 2.00 37.40
C SER A 285 21.11 0.66 37.57
N ILE A 286 20.37 0.50 38.67
CA ILE A 286 19.46 -0.60 38.91
C ILE A 286 18.05 -0.01 38.91
N VAL A 287 17.22 -0.48 38.01
CA VAL A 287 15.82 -0.08 37.94
C VAL A 287 15.01 -1.03 38.81
N THR A 288 14.08 -0.49 39.60
CA THR A 288 13.25 -1.26 40.52
C THR A 288 11.78 -0.98 40.30
N GLN A 289 10.95 -2.03 40.34
CA GLN A 289 9.52 -1.90 40.25
C GLN A 289 8.82 -2.97 41.08
N GLN A 290 8.00 -2.56 42.05
CA GLN A 290 7.18 -3.48 42.83
C GLN A 290 5.91 -3.88 42.05
N PHE A 291 5.51 -5.14 42.16
CA PHE A 291 4.22 -5.61 41.66
C PHE A 291 3.07 -4.88 42.38
N ARG A 292 2.18 -4.23 41.63
CA ARG A 292 1.10 -3.38 42.17
C ARG A 292 -0.31 -3.76 41.73
N SER A 293 -0.49 -4.93 41.10
CA SER A 293 -1.82 -5.38 40.67
C SER A 293 -2.74 -5.76 41.84
N SER A 294 -4.04 -5.72 41.59
CA SER A 294 -5.09 -6.28 42.43
C SER A 294 -5.97 -7.19 41.58
N PRO A 295 -6.05 -8.51 41.87
CA PRO A 295 -5.49 -9.18 43.04
C PRO A 295 -3.96 -9.31 43.01
N LEU A 296 -3.37 -9.61 44.18
CA LEU A 296 -1.97 -10.03 44.27
C LEU A 296 -1.77 -11.39 43.57
N LEU A 297 -0.51 -11.76 43.35
CA LEU A 297 -0.19 -13.09 42.86
C LEU A 297 -0.67 -14.16 43.85
N GLU A 298 -1.11 -15.31 43.34
CA GLU A 298 -1.55 -16.43 44.18
C GLU A 298 -0.33 -17.09 44.81
N SER A 299 -0.40 -17.50 46.09
CA SER A 299 0.67 -18.27 46.76
C SER A 299 0.78 -19.69 46.18
N GLY A 300 2.00 -20.22 46.11
CA GLY A 300 2.28 -21.58 45.62
C GLY A 300 2.19 -21.73 44.10
N LYS A 301 2.15 -20.63 43.34
CA LYS A 301 2.11 -20.63 41.87
C LYS A 301 3.46 -20.22 41.29
N THR A 302 3.74 -20.71 40.09
CA THR A 302 4.90 -20.29 39.29
C THR A 302 4.47 -19.25 38.27
N TYR A 303 5.26 -18.20 38.16
CA TYR A 303 5.11 -17.12 37.19
C TYR A 303 6.41 -16.90 36.42
N TYR A 304 6.29 -16.22 35.31
CA TYR A 304 7.39 -15.86 34.43
C TYR A 304 7.45 -14.34 34.32
N TRP A 305 8.64 -13.79 34.17
CA TRP A 305 8.81 -12.37 33.98
C TRP A 305 9.96 -12.06 33.03
N LYS A 306 9.82 -10.92 32.35
CA LYS A 306 10.82 -10.36 31.45
C LYS A 306 10.70 -8.85 31.46
N VAL A 307 11.74 -8.19 30.97
CA VAL A 307 11.78 -6.74 30.81
C VAL A 307 11.97 -6.43 29.32
N ALA A 308 11.12 -5.57 28.79
CA ALA A 308 11.28 -4.98 27.46
C ALA A 308 11.83 -3.56 27.60
N ALA A 309 12.85 -3.19 26.82
CA ALA A 309 13.41 -1.85 26.78
C ALA A 309 13.00 -1.12 25.50
N PHE A 310 12.80 0.20 25.61
CA PHE A 310 12.36 1.06 24.52
C PHE A 310 13.39 2.17 24.31
N SER A 311 13.76 2.45 23.06
CA SER A 311 14.61 3.61 22.71
C SER A 311 13.78 4.90 22.67
N SER A 312 14.41 6.05 22.46
CA SER A 312 13.66 7.31 22.23
C SER A 312 12.95 7.33 20.88
N ASP A 313 13.38 6.46 19.97
CA ASP A 313 13.10 6.56 18.53
C ASP A 313 12.03 5.55 18.09
N ASN A 314 11.57 4.67 19.00
CA ASN A 314 10.61 3.60 18.74
C ASN A 314 9.44 3.58 19.75
N GLU A 315 8.22 3.38 19.25
CA GLU A 315 7.02 3.11 20.06
C GLU A 315 6.91 1.63 20.46
N GLU A 316 7.63 0.76 19.76
CA GLU A 316 7.72 -0.67 20.01
C GLU A 316 8.93 -1.03 20.89
N ALA A 317 8.86 -2.22 21.47
CA ALA A 317 9.95 -2.75 22.29
C ALA A 317 11.17 -3.04 21.41
N ASN A 318 12.28 -2.39 21.74
CA ASN A 318 13.52 -2.46 20.99
C ASN A 318 14.37 -3.66 21.43
N SER A 319 14.39 -4.01 22.73
CA SER A 319 15.05 -5.24 23.19
C SER A 319 14.29 -5.93 24.31
N TYR A 320 14.49 -7.24 24.47
CA TYR A 320 13.92 -8.01 25.57
C TYR A 320 15.00 -8.75 26.35
N SER A 321 14.85 -8.81 27.66
CA SER A 321 15.62 -9.71 28.50
C SER A 321 15.33 -11.18 28.16
N THR A 322 16.17 -12.10 28.62
CA THR A 322 15.76 -13.50 28.76
C THR A 322 14.55 -13.59 29.70
N ILE A 323 13.73 -14.63 29.54
CA ILE A 323 12.61 -14.88 30.45
C ILE A 323 13.07 -15.66 31.68
N TRP A 324 12.77 -15.15 32.87
CA TRP A 324 13.03 -15.83 34.14
C TRP A 324 11.72 -16.31 34.76
N ARG A 325 11.79 -17.39 35.55
CA ARG A 325 10.65 -17.92 36.30
C ARG A 325 10.88 -17.81 37.80
N PHE A 326 9.82 -17.63 38.56
CA PHE A 326 9.84 -17.66 40.03
C PHE A 326 8.55 -18.29 40.57
N SER A 327 8.56 -18.70 41.83
CA SER A 327 7.36 -19.15 42.53
C SER A 327 7.02 -18.24 43.70
N THR A 328 5.75 -18.13 44.05
CA THR A 328 5.27 -17.36 45.19
C THR A 328 5.11 -18.25 46.43
N GLN A 329 5.37 -17.71 47.62
CA GLN A 329 5.06 -18.33 48.92
C GLN A 329 4.17 -17.45 49.78
#